data_AF-A0A7S4QRC2-F1
#
_entry.id   AF-A0A7S4QRC2-F1
#
_cell.length_a   1.000
_cell.length_b   1.000
_cell.length_c   1.000
_cell.angle_alpha   90.00
_cell.angle_beta   90.00
_cell.angle_gamma   90.00
#
_symmetry.space_group_name_H-M   'P 1'
#
loop_
_entity.id
_entity.type
_entity.pdbx_description
1 polymer ?
#
loop_
_entity_poly.entity_id
_entity_poly.type
_entity_poly.pdbx_seq_one_letter_code
_entity_poly.pdbx_strand_id
1 'polypeptide(L)'
;MSGARQLFHLSKSLPLPHLKQGSTLSIRCPSNIKLPFNVKIFPEWRDDAKLSLRQTLSLPSSAKNGLCNEEKVIDMDITTKQNEDGKMTSMGRVENHILVDIDWKKYGIVSSGNDDAEVVLETAARDDAEMKQTLLSQIVLEATIPEKCNVTCELLSGGNISIPKGKIEGDVNFCSSHGNIYVSKLRGYNISLTAAASTSLGPSSSVINAEAEKDDEMDQREVKGQQQGGIIHVTHVVEAKDVNLTAEKRVRAKMINGSNVNVNLNRKNDKHDEYSEPLDNDDGLALIDIGSLYASSAADADGARLSVTHDDGDRDGRMMQQRKGSDIRIKSHHGHASVRTTATPRDDKNTASLDNFGNRIPLIDLGGVNGSCDVGIEHQVQKNTSSANNTDAELSSSSSIKANTLAARVHIDSLSPESISLITSNNGDVELTVDRKVESDIRLLSCPQTTLNDLDVDSYLAEEEEEVLNSLKSLIKHSNDKYMSEIEPSAEKISIETKAFTTTNQISRKGGFEYVEGYVENKSHEPDSRFDVRNQVSVGKIRIDDAASQALKGFSSSNSGSTVNRPLLAVAASDDISVETVSWFGAIARRYGMEDGGRELGRQARAGGAKSRPKERSR
;
A
#
# COMPACT_ATOMS: atom_id res chain seq x y z
N MET A 1 38.78 30.01 5.16
CA MET A 1 37.78 30.94 5.75
C MET A 1 36.42 30.57 5.16
N SER A 2 35.53 29.99 5.97
CA SER A 2 34.15 29.66 5.55
C SER A 2 33.39 30.96 5.31
N GLY A 3 33.05 31.25 4.05
CA GLY A 3 32.24 32.41 3.71
C GLY A 3 30.82 32.21 4.22
N ALA A 4 30.32 33.13 5.05
CA ALA A 4 28.92 33.10 5.48
C ALA A 4 27.99 33.14 4.25
N ARG A 5 27.09 32.17 4.14
CA ARG A 5 26.01 32.19 3.14
C ARG A 5 24.92 33.14 3.64
N GLN A 6 24.53 34.11 2.81
CA GLN A 6 23.43 35.01 3.14
C GLN A 6 22.14 34.37 2.63
N LEU A 7 21.19 34.12 3.54
CA LEU A 7 19.87 33.59 3.24
C LEU A 7 18.89 34.76 3.14
N PHE A 8 18.12 34.80 2.05
CA PHE A 8 17.04 35.77 1.85
C PHE A 8 15.70 35.05 1.96
N HIS A 9 14.78 35.63 2.73
CA HIS A 9 13.43 35.11 2.89
C HIS A 9 12.44 36.08 2.25
N LEU A 10 11.72 35.61 1.23
CA LEU A 10 10.59 36.31 0.63
C LEU A 10 9.30 35.68 1.16
N SER A 11 8.37 36.50 1.65
CA SER A 11 7.07 36.03 2.11
C SER A 11 5.93 36.90 1.60
N LYS A 12 4.93 36.29 0.97
CA LYS A 12 3.67 36.92 0.52
C LYS A 12 2.52 36.27 1.27
N SER A 13 1.57 37.06 1.77
CA SER A 13 0.44 36.56 2.57
C SER A 13 -0.85 37.23 2.10
N LEU A 14 -1.85 36.45 1.74
CA LEU A 14 -3.08 36.89 1.10
C LEU A 14 -4.30 36.28 1.81
N PRO A 15 -5.25 37.08 2.31
CA PRO A 15 -6.51 36.55 2.85
C PRO A 15 -7.38 36.00 1.70
N LEU A 16 -8.14 34.94 1.97
CA LEU A 16 -9.08 34.30 1.04
C LEU A 16 -10.52 34.45 1.57
N PRO A 17 -11.07 35.68 1.64
CA PRO A 17 -12.36 35.92 2.31
C PRO A 17 -13.55 35.19 1.65
N HIS A 18 -13.39 34.74 0.40
CA HIS A 18 -14.42 34.02 -0.35
C HIS A 18 -14.36 32.49 -0.18
N LEU A 19 -13.30 31.95 0.42
CA LEU A 19 -13.21 30.51 0.71
C LEU A 19 -13.98 30.23 2.00
N LYS A 20 -15.22 29.74 1.84
CA LYS A 20 -16.11 29.38 2.95
C LYS A 20 -16.32 27.88 3.01
N GLN A 21 -16.87 27.37 4.11
CA GLN A 21 -17.33 25.99 4.16
C GLN A 21 -18.24 25.64 2.95
N GLY A 22 -17.94 24.53 2.28
CA GLY A 22 -18.58 24.05 1.04
C GLY A 22 -17.97 24.60 -0.24
N SER A 23 -16.91 25.41 -0.17
CA SER A 23 -16.20 25.93 -1.35
C SER A 23 -15.15 24.93 -1.88
N THR A 24 -14.63 25.22 -3.06
CA THR A 24 -13.54 24.47 -3.69
C THR A 24 -12.28 25.33 -3.80
N LEU A 25 -11.15 24.81 -3.32
CA LEU A 25 -9.82 25.39 -3.53
C LEU A 25 -9.04 24.52 -4.52
N SER A 26 -8.54 25.10 -5.60
CA SER A 26 -7.62 24.45 -6.53
C SER A 26 -6.27 25.14 -6.51
N ILE A 27 -5.21 24.38 -6.25
CA ILE A 27 -3.82 24.85 -6.32
C ILE A 27 -3.16 24.12 -7.48
N ARG A 28 -2.56 24.86 -8.42
CA ARG A 28 -1.87 24.29 -9.56
C ARG A 28 -0.46 24.84 -9.68
N CYS A 29 0.49 23.91 -9.80
CA CYS A 29 1.87 24.19 -10.12
C CYS A 29 2.22 23.48 -11.44
N PRO A 30 2.35 24.24 -12.55
CA PRO A 30 2.60 23.69 -13.88
C PRO A 30 3.99 23.04 -14.00
N SER A 31 4.13 22.15 -14.98
CA SER A 31 5.37 21.39 -15.21
C SER A 31 6.53 22.22 -15.77
N ASN A 32 6.28 23.46 -16.21
CA ASN A 32 7.33 24.41 -16.60
C ASN A 32 8.18 24.86 -15.40
N ILE A 33 7.68 24.69 -14.17
CA ILE A 33 8.42 24.97 -12.93
C ILE A 33 9.38 23.82 -12.66
N LYS A 34 10.69 24.08 -12.72
CA LYS A 34 11.72 23.03 -12.50
C LYS A 34 12.13 22.86 -11.04
N LEU A 35 11.53 23.61 -10.12
CA LEU A 35 11.86 23.55 -8.70
C LEU A 35 10.77 22.79 -7.92
N PRO A 36 11.16 21.96 -6.95
CA PRO A 36 10.20 21.27 -6.10
C PRO A 36 9.41 22.28 -5.26
N PHE A 37 8.09 22.14 -5.28
CA PHE A 37 7.17 23.05 -4.61
C PHE A 37 6.44 22.34 -3.47
N ASN A 38 6.53 22.84 -2.24
CA ASN A 38 5.87 22.20 -1.10
C ASN A 38 4.58 22.92 -0.72
N VAL A 39 3.47 22.20 -0.65
CA VAL A 39 2.17 22.70 -0.19
C VAL A 39 1.87 22.14 1.19
N LYS A 40 1.53 23.02 2.12
CA LYS A 40 1.04 22.69 3.47
C LYS A 40 -0.36 23.26 3.64
N ILE A 41 -1.32 22.40 3.90
CA ILE A 41 -2.72 22.77 4.10
C ILE A 41 -3.05 22.60 5.58
N PHE A 42 -3.55 23.68 6.19
CA PHE A 42 -3.96 23.76 7.58
C PHE A 42 -5.48 23.94 7.64
N PRO A 43 -6.25 22.86 7.73
CA PRO A 43 -7.69 22.96 7.88
C PRO A 43 -8.05 23.48 9.27
N GLU A 44 -8.94 24.47 9.32
CA GLU A 44 -9.44 25.12 10.52
C GLU A 44 -10.97 25.18 10.50
N TRP A 45 -11.59 25.18 11.69
CA TRP A 45 -13.04 25.21 11.80
C TRP A 45 -13.65 26.53 11.30
N ARG A 46 -12.84 27.59 11.25
CA ARG A 46 -13.23 28.96 10.90
C ARG A 46 -13.18 29.22 9.39
N ASP A 47 -13.87 30.27 8.98
CA ASP A 47 -13.97 30.76 7.60
C ASP A 47 -12.99 31.92 7.31
N ASP A 48 -11.85 31.97 8.03
CA ASP A 48 -10.78 32.96 7.92
C ASP A 48 -9.59 32.42 7.10
N ALA A 49 -9.91 31.86 5.93
CA ALA A 49 -8.93 31.27 5.05
C ALA A 49 -7.84 32.26 4.63
N LYS A 50 -6.60 31.76 4.53
CA LYS A 50 -5.41 32.56 4.25
C LYS A 50 -4.41 31.73 3.46
N LEU A 51 -3.75 32.36 2.51
CA LEU A 51 -2.65 31.79 1.75
C LEU A 51 -1.36 32.52 2.08
N SER A 52 -0.26 31.80 2.30
CA SER A 52 1.06 32.37 2.56
C SER A 52 2.12 31.64 1.74
N LEU A 53 2.80 32.35 0.84
CA LEU A 53 3.96 31.85 0.12
C LEU A 53 5.23 32.24 0.87
N ARG A 54 6.12 31.29 1.10
CA ARG A 54 7.48 31.52 1.62
C ARG A 54 8.49 30.95 0.63
N GLN A 55 9.47 31.76 0.26
CA GLN A 55 10.59 31.35 -0.58
C GLN A 55 11.88 31.69 0.15
N THR A 56 12.75 30.68 0.31
CA THR A 56 14.10 30.90 0.83
C THR A 56 15.09 30.85 -0.32
N LEU A 57 15.81 31.93 -0.56
CA LEU A 57 16.86 32.05 -1.56
C LEU A 57 18.21 31.99 -0.86
N SER A 58 19.11 31.12 -1.33
CA SER A 58 20.51 31.16 -0.93
C SER A 58 21.27 31.94 -1.98
N LEU A 59 21.96 33.02 -1.62
CA LEU A 59 22.81 33.72 -2.57
C LEU A 59 24.27 33.25 -2.39
N PRO A 60 24.98 32.90 -3.47
CA PRO A 60 26.39 32.52 -3.37
C PRO A 60 27.21 33.72 -2.90
N SER A 61 28.07 33.49 -1.90
CA SER A 61 28.88 34.52 -1.24
C SER A 61 29.92 35.21 -2.15
N SER A 62 30.08 34.76 -3.40
CA SER A 62 31.03 35.27 -4.40
C SER A 62 30.53 36.46 -5.22
N ALA A 63 29.26 36.87 -5.10
CA ALA A 63 28.67 37.99 -5.83
C ALA A 63 29.11 39.39 -5.32
N LYS A 64 30.35 39.55 -4.84
CA LYS A 64 30.87 40.84 -4.35
C LYS A 64 31.25 41.82 -5.45
N ASN A 65 31.29 41.40 -6.71
CA ASN A 65 31.67 42.26 -7.84
C ASN A 65 30.54 42.38 -8.89
N GLY A 66 29.49 43.12 -8.55
CA GLY A 66 28.75 43.98 -9.50
C GLY A 66 28.00 43.39 -10.70
N LEU A 67 27.95 42.07 -10.91
CA LEU A 67 27.12 41.46 -11.94
C LEU A 67 26.28 40.31 -11.35
N CYS A 68 25.07 40.64 -10.91
CA CYS A 68 24.04 39.64 -10.63
C CYS A 68 23.21 39.48 -11.91
N ASN A 69 23.35 38.33 -12.58
CA ASN A 69 22.44 37.96 -13.66
C ASN A 69 20.99 37.90 -13.14
N GLU A 70 20.04 38.24 -14.01
CA GLU A 70 18.59 38.25 -13.75
C GLU A 70 18.13 37.16 -12.75
N GLU A 71 17.69 37.56 -11.56
CA GLU A 71 17.20 36.62 -10.56
C GLU A 71 15.72 36.33 -10.83
N LYS A 72 15.42 35.08 -11.21
CA LYS A 72 14.03 34.63 -11.38
C LYS A 72 13.39 34.50 -10.00
N VAL A 73 12.47 35.39 -9.67
CA VAL A 73 11.63 35.30 -8.47
C VAL A 73 10.32 34.61 -8.83
N ILE A 74 9.82 33.74 -7.95
CA ILE A 74 8.53 33.09 -8.14
C ILE A 74 7.46 34.07 -7.68
N ASP A 75 6.50 34.37 -8.56
CA ASP A 75 5.27 35.06 -8.14
C ASP A 75 4.13 34.05 -8.06
N MET A 76 3.05 34.50 -7.45
CA MET A 76 1.82 33.75 -7.33
C MET A 76 0.69 34.60 -7.87
N ASP A 77 -0.02 34.06 -8.85
CA ASP A 77 -1.23 34.63 -9.40
C ASP A 77 -2.45 33.90 -8.84
N ILE A 78 -3.27 34.62 -8.09
CA ILE A 78 -4.52 34.09 -7.55
C ILE A 78 -5.65 34.56 -8.46
N THR A 79 -6.34 33.59 -9.05
CA THR A 79 -7.55 33.84 -9.84
C THR A 79 -8.76 33.32 -9.08
N THR A 80 -9.58 34.21 -8.54
CA THR A 80 -10.88 33.83 -7.99
C THR A 80 -11.89 33.69 -9.14
N LYS A 81 -12.34 32.47 -9.41
CA LYS A 81 -13.43 32.23 -10.36
C LYS A 81 -14.72 32.03 -9.56
N GLN A 82 -15.56 33.05 -9.50
CA GLN A 82 -16.95 32.78 -9.14
C GLN A 82 -17.56 32.00 -10.31
N ASN A 83 -18.17 30.85 -10.04
CA ASN A 83 -18.91 30.13 -11.07
C ASN A 83 -20.00 31.06 -11.60
N GLU A 84 -19.84 31.55 -12.84
CA GLU A 84 -20.82 32.40 -13.52
C GLU A 84 -22.17 31.67 -13.66
N ASP A 85 -22.17 30.33 -13.61
CA ASP A 85 -23.33 29.48 -13.78
C ASP A 85 -24.21 29.30 -12.53
N GLY A 86 -23.85 29.88 -11.37
CA GLY A 86 -24.69 29.84 -10.17
C GLY A 86 -25.07 28.44 -9.68
N LYS A 87 -24.31 27.40 -10.06
CA LYS A 87 -24.59 26.01 -9.65
C LYS A 87 -24.58 25.93 -8.12
N MET A 88 -25.75 25.61 -7.59
CA MET A 88 -25.97 25.39 -6.17
C MET A 88 -25.36 24.04 -5.79
N THR A 89 -24.53 24.02 -4.76
CA THR A 89 -24.08 22.80 -4.10
C THR A 89 -25.28 22.03 -3.54
N SER A 90 -25.09 20.75 -3.19
CA SER A 90 -26.09 19.92 -2.49
C SER A 90 -26.58 20.53 -1.15
N MET A 91 -25.87 21.54 -0.63
CA MET A 91 -26.27 22.34 0.55
C MET A 91 -27.01 23.64 0.21
N GLY A 92 -27.40 23.88 -1.05
CA GLY A 92 -28.13 25.08 -1.46
C GLY A 92 -27.31 26.37 -1.37
N ARG A 93 -25.99 26.28 -1.55
CA ARG A 93 -25.07 27.44 -1.60
C ARG A 93 -24.37 27.50 -2.94
N VAL A 94 -24.15 28.71 -3.46
CA VAL A 94 -23.30 28.92 -4.64
C VAL A 94 -21.90 28.43 -4.32
N GLU A 95 -21.38 27.52 -5.15
CA GLU A 95 -20.02 27.00 -4.98
C GLU A 95 -19.01 28.07 -5.36
N ASN A 96 -18.27 28.58 -4.38
CA ASN A 96 -17.13 29.46 -4.65
C ASN A 96 -15.93 28.60 -5.04
N HIS A 97 -15.32 28.90 -6.18
CA HIS A 97 -14.12 28.22 -6.65
C HIS A 97 -12.93 29.19 -6.64
N ILE A 98 -11.93 28.92 -5.82
CA ILE A 98 -10.69 29.70 -5.81
C ILE A 98 -9.61 28.89 -6.51
N LEU A 99 -9.02 29.47 -7.56
CA LEU A 99 -7.88 28.90 -8.27
C LEU A 99 -6.61 29.69 -7.93
N VAL A 100 -5.59 28.98 -7.48
CA VAL A 100 -4.26 29.49 -7.21
C VAL A 100 -3.34 28.88 -8.27
N ASP A 101 -2.97 29.66 -9.28
CA ASP A 101 -2.01 29.27 -10.29
C ASP A 101 -0.64 29.85 -9.93
N ILE A 102 0.35 28.97 -9.77
CA ILE A 102 1.72 29.37 -9.48
C ILE A 102 2.48 29.43 -10.80
N ASP A 103 3.10 30.57 -11.13
CA ASP A 103 3.88 30.71 -12.36
C ASP A 103 5.17 31.50 -12.13
N TRP A 104 6.15 31.33 -13.02
CA TRP A 104 7.35 32.13 -13.00
C TRP A 104 7.07 33.51 -13.60
N LYS A 105 7.32 34.56 -12.83
CA LYS A 105 7.42 35.91 -13.39
C LYS A 105 8.88 36.34 -13.50
N LYS A 106 9.22 36.88 -14.67
CA LYS A 106 10.51 37.51 -14.87
C LYS A 106 10.44 38.90 -14.23
N TYR A 107 11.09 39.08 -13.09
CA TYR A 107 11.28 40.41 -12.51
C TYR A 107 12.60 40.99 -13.03
N GLY A 108 12.54 42.15 -13.66
CA GLY A 108 13.73 42.98 -13.84
C GLY A 108 14.11 43.55 -12.49
N ILE A 109 15.31 43.26 -11.99
CA ILE A 109 15.84 43.91 -10.79
C ILE A 109 16.10 45.37 -11.16
N VAL A 110 15.24 46.29 -10.72
CA VAL A 110 15.48 47.72 -10.86
C VAL A 110 16.51 48.11 -9.80
N SER A 111 17.77 48.30 -10.20
CA SER A 111 18.77 48.88 -9.32
C SER A 111 18.37 50.33 -9.01
N SER A 112 18.01 50.61 -7.77
CA SER A 112 17.85 51.99 -7.30
C SER A 112 19.22 52.67 -7.22
N GLY A 113 19.64 53.28 -8.32
CA GLY A 113 20.73 54.26 -8.38
C GLY A 113 20.17 55.54 -8.96
N ASN A 114 20.31 56.64 -8.24
CA ASN A 114 19.84 57.98 -8.62
C ASN A 114 20.24 58.37 -10.05
N ASP A 115 19.29 59.03 -10.70
CA ASP A 115 19.34 59.92 -11.87
C ASP A 115 20.07 59.45 -13.15
N ASP A 116 19.26 59.25 -14.19
CA ASP A 116 19.56 59.39 -15.62
C ASP A 116 20.70 58.54 -16.21
N ALA A 117 20.52 57.22 -16.24
CA ALA A 117 21.11 56.37 -17.29
C ALA A 117 20.30 55.09 -17.50
N GLU A 118 19.55 55.04 -18.60
CA GLU A 118 18.93 53.82 -19.11
C GLU A 118 20.04 52.90 -19.66
N VAL A 119 20.43 51.89 -18.90
CA VAL A 119 21.32 50.81 -19.38
C VAL A 119 20.46 49.59 -19.66
N VAL A 120 20.18 49.36 -20.93
CA VAL A 120 19.62 48.10 -21.45
C VAL A 120 20.74 47.06 -21.46
N LEU A 121 20.58 45.99 -20.66
CA LEU A 121 21.49 44.84 -20.66
C LEU A 121 20.85 43.69 -21.46
N GLU A 122 21.35 43.46 -22.68
CA GLU A 122 21.14 42.23 -23.43
C GLU A 122 21.97 41.08 -22.84
N THR A 123 21.35 39.91 -22.70
CA THR A 123 21.98 38.69 -22.19
C THR A 123 22.53 37.84 -23.34
N ALA A 124 23.84 37.60 -23.35
CA ALA A 124 24.44 36.51 -24.12
C ALA A 124 24.34 35.21 -23.32
N ALA A 125 23.71 34.19 -23.91
CA ALA A 125 23.60 32.85 -23.34
C ALA A 125 24.99 32.19 -23.22
N ARG A 126 25.36 31.79 -22.00
CA ARG A 126 26.39 30.76 -21.77
C ARG A 126 25.77 29.60 -20.99
N ASP A 127 25.94 28.42 -21.56
CA ASP A 127 25.48 27.13 -21.04
C ASP A 127 26.31 26.70 -19.82
N ASP A 128 26.05 27.29 -18.65
CA ASP A 128 26.64 26.81 -17.40
C ASP A 128 25.70 25.78 -16.75
N ALA A 129 25.86 24.52 -17.14
CA ALA A 129 25.19 23.37 -16.55
C ALA A 129 25.61 23.10 -15.08
N GLU A 130 26.76 23.63 -14.66
CA GLU A 130 27.35 23.37 -13.34
C GLU A 130 26.77 24.24 -12.20
N MET A 131 26.16 25.39 -12.50
CA MET A 131 25.61 26.29 -11.48
C MET A 131 24.15 25.97 -11.09
N LYS A 132 23.61 24.82 -11.53
CA LYS A 132 22.19 24.44 -11.34
C LYS A 132 21.91 23.65 -10.05
N GLN A 133 22.91 23.20 -9.31
CA GLN A 133 22.71 22.15 -8.28
C GLN A 133 22.81 22.63 -6.81
N THR A 134 23.20 23.87 -6.53
CA THR A 134 23.48 24.31 -5.14
C THR A 134 22.43 25.26 -4.54
N LEU A 135 21.37 25.59 -5.27
CA LEU A 135 20.31 26.49 -4.81
C LEU A 135 18.99 25.74 -4.68
N LEU A 136 18.89 24.85 -3.69
CA LEU A 136 17.60 24.29 -3.26
C LEU A 136 16.80 25.39 -2.56
N SER A 137 16.25 26.31 -3.35
CA SER A 137 15.28 27.28 -2.87
C SER A 137 14.05 26.50 -2.40
N GLN A 138 13.88 26.34 -1.09
CA GLN A 138 12.68 25.73 -0.53
C GLN A 138 11.53 26.72 -0.73
N ILE A 139 10.65 26.40 -1.67
CA ILE A 139 9.39 27.12 -1.87
C ILE A 139 8.31 26.36 -1.10
N VAL A 140 7.62 27.09 -0.22
CA VAL A 140 6.57 26.54 0.63
C VAL A 140 5.32 27.42 0.52
N LEU A 141 4.22 26.80 0.14
CA LEU A 141 2.88 27.38 0.16
C LEU A 141 2.12 26.87 1.38
N GLU A 142 1.73 27.77 2.27
CA GLU A 142 0.89 27.46 3.43
C GLU A 142 -0.53 27.97 3.16
N ALA A 143 -1.51 27.07 3.15
CA ALA A 143 -2.92 27.39 2.96
C ALA A 143 -3.71 27.04 4.23
N THR A 144 -4.17 28.05 4.97
CA THR A 144 -5.18 27.87 6.02
C THR A 144 -6.56 27.91 5.38
N ILE A 145 -7.36 26.85 5.53
CA ILE A 145 -8.65 26.69 4.83
C ILE A 145 -9.74 26.19 5.79
N PRO A 146 -11.03 26.34 5.48
CA PRO A 146 -12.10 25.74 6.27
C PRO A 146 -12.01 24.19 6.23
N GLU A 147 -12.30 23.51 7.35
CA GLU A 147 -12.32 22.04 7.40
C GLU A 147 -13.25 21.44 6.34
N LYS A 148 -14.44 22.04 6.14
CA LYS A 148 -15.42 21.59 5.16
C LYS A 148 -15.18 22.23 3.80
N CYS A 149 -14.21 21.74 3.05
CA CYS A 149 -13.82 22.34 1.77
C CYS A 149 -13.37 21.23 0.83
N ASN A 150 -13.72 21.36 -0.46
CA ASN A 150 -13.13 20.51 -1.49
C ASN A 150 -11.75 21.07 -1.84
N VAL A 151 -10.76 20.20 -2.03
CA VAL A 151 -9.40 20.64 -2.33
C VAL A 151 -8.82 19.84 -3.48
N THR A 152 -8.41 20.55 -4.53
CA THR A 152 -7.59 20.00 -5.61
C THR A 152 -6.20 20.62 -5.52
N CYS A 153 -5.16 19.79 -5.58
CA CYS A 153 -3.77 20.25 -5.57
C CYS A 153 -2.97 19.46 -6.59
N GLU A 154 -2.49 20.11 -7.63
CA GLU A 154 -1.75 19.50 -8.74
C GLU A 154 -0.35 20.09 -8.82
N LEU A 155 0.66 19.30 -8.45
CA LEU A 155 2.08 19.67 -8.48
C LEU A 155 2.80 18.88 -9.56
N LEU A 156 2.68 19.32 -10.81
CA LEU A 156 3.24 18.63 -11.98
C LEU A 156 4.77 18.79 -12.07
N SER A 157 5.31 19.85 -11.47
CA SER A 157 6.75 20.06 -11.23
C SER A 157 7.33 19.19 -10.12
N GLY A 158 6.45 18.53 -9.35
CA GLY A 158 6.79 17.84 -8.12
C GLY A 158 6.87 18.70 -6.89
N GLY A 159 7.26 18.04 -5.80
CA GLY A 159 7.27 18.57 -4.44
C GLY A 159 6.11 18.05 -3.59
N ASN A 160 6.14 18.32 -2.29
CA ASN A 160 5.31 17.58 -1.34
C ASN A 160 3.97 18.26 -1.07
N ILE A 161 2.91 17.48 -0.90
CA ILE A 161 1.62 17.96 -0.39
C ILE A 161 1.47 17.45 1.03
N SER A 162 1.12 18.31 1.97
CA SER A 162 0.95 17.89 3.36
C SER A 162 -0.24 18.54 4.07
N ILE A 163 -0.94 17.75 4.87
CA ILE A 163 -1.91 18.17 5.88
C ILE A 163 -1.38 17.65 7.22
N PRO A 164 -0.48 18.42 7.87
CA PRO A 164 0.24 17.93 9.04
C PRO A 164 -0.68 17.66 10.23
N LYS A 165 -1.79 18.42 10.36
CA LYS A 165 -2.78 18.30 11.43
C LYS A 165 -4.17 18.67 10.92
N GLY A 166 -5.18 18.26 11.68
CA GLY A 166 -6.58 18.56 11.39
C GLY A 166 -7.21 17.55 10.43
N LYS A 167 -8.37 17.91 9.88
CA LYS A 167 -9.14 17.09 8.95
C LYS A 167 -9.70 17.94 7.82
N ILE A 168 -9.80 17.36 6.63
CA ILE A 168 -10.59 17.93 5.52
C ILE A 168 -11.85 17.07 5.36
N GLU A 169 -12.99 17.73 5.26
CA GLU A 169 -14.32 17.18 5.01
C GLU A 169 -14.85 17.72 3.66
N GLY A 170 -14.53 17.05 2.57
CA GLY A 170 -14.87 17.43 1.21
C GLY A 170 -14.17 16.51 0.20
N ASP A 171 -14.45 16.70 -1.08
CA ASP A 171 -13.77 15.95 -2.14
C ASP A 171 -12.32 16.42 -2.27
N VAL A 172 -11.40 15.46 -2.35
CA VAL A 172 -9.96 15.72 -2.36
C VAL A 172 -9.32 15.06 -3.57
N ASN A 173 -8.57 15.85 -4.34
CA ASN A 173 -7.75 15.36 -5.44
C ASN A 173 -6.33 15.94 -5.31
N PHE A 174 -5.39 15.14 -4.81
CA PHE A 174 -3.99 15.52 -4.71
C PHE A 174 -3.16 14.75 -5.71
N CYS A 175 -2.43 15.47 -6.54
CA CYS A 175 -1.52 14.91 -7.53
C CYS A 175 -0.16 15.57 -7.36
N SER A 176 0.90 14.79 -7.16
CA SER A 176 2.27 15.27 -7.17
C SER A 176 3.16 14.35 -8.00
N SER A 177 3.88 14.95 -8.95
CA SER A 177 4.86 14.24 -9.79
C SER A 177 6.19 14.14 -9.05
N HIS A 178 6.62 12.94 -8.65
CA HIS A 178 7.87 12.76 -7.88
C HIS A 178 7.90 13.47 -6.51
N GLY A 179 6.74 13.76 -5.93
CA GLY A 179 6.64 14.26 -4.55
C GLY A 179 5.91 13.29 -3.64
N ASN A 180 5.93 13.58 -2.34
CA ASN A 180 5.24 12.81 -1.33
C ASN A 180 3.94 13.50 -0.90
N ILE A 181 2.97 12.70 -0.47
CA ILE A 181 1.68 13.15 0.05
C ILE A 181 1.58 12.69 1.51
N TYR A 182 1.54 13.63 2.45
CA TYR A 182 1.43 13.37 3.89
C TYR A 182 0.12 13.94 4.42
N VAL A 183 -0.86 13.11 4.75
CA VAL A 183 -2.18 13.58 5.21
C VAL A 183 -2.54 13.00 6.57
N SER A 184 -3.14 13.81 7.43
CA SER A 184 -3.63 13.30 8.72
C SER A 184 -4.98 12.62 8.59
N LYS A 185 -6.01 13.37 8.19
CA LYS A 185 -7.38 12.87 8.09
C LYS A 185 -8.11 13.48 6.91
N LEU A 186 -8.67 12.63 6.06
CA LEU A 186 -9.50 13.03 4.93
C LEU A 186 -10.87 12.35 5.03
N ARG A 187 -11.93 13.11 4.75
CA ARG A 187 -13.30 12.63 4.67
C ARG A 187 -13.98 13.25 3.46
N GLY A 188 -14.69 12.49 2.65
CA GLY A 188 -15.32 13.04 1.46
C GLY A 188 -16.24 12.04 0.76
N TYR A 189 -16.69 12.40 -0.44
CA TYR A 189 -17.34 11.43 -1.32
C TYR A 189 -16.29 10.80 -2.24
N ASN A 190 -15.43 11.63 -2.84
CA ASN A 190 -14.32 11.22 -3.68
C ASN A 190 -12.97 11.66 -3.07
N ILE A 191 -12.07 10.71 -2.83
CA ILE A 191 -10.68 11.00 -2.43
C ILE A 191 -9.73 10.33 -3.42
N SER A 192 -8.92 11.13 -4.12
CA SER A 192 -7.86 10.66 -5.00
C SER A 192 -6.51 11.24 -4.57
N LEU A 193 -5.54 10.38 -4.30
CA LEU A 193 -4.16 10.75 -3.96
C LEU A 193 -3.21 10.06 -4.94
N THR A 194 -2.47 10.84 -5.72
CA THR A 194 -1.51 10.35 -6.72
C THR A 194 -0.12 10.92 -6.43
N ALA A 195 0.80 10.07 -6.00
CA ALA A 195 2.22 10.35 -5.82
C ALA A 195 3.03 9.50 -6.81
N ALA A 196 2.98 9.88 -8.09
CA ALA A 196 3.61 9.15 -9.18
C ALA A 196 4.10 10.11 -10.26
N ALA A 197 5.20 9.78 -10.94
CA ALA A 197 5.67 10.53 -12.09
C ALA A 197 4.60 10.60 -13.17
N SER A 198 4.34 11.80 -13.69
CA SER A 198 3.51 11.96 -14.87
C SER A 198 4.18 11.27 -16.06
N THR A 199 3.57 10.20 -16.57
CA THR A 199 4.00 9.50 -17.79
C THR A 199 3.83 10.34 -19.07
N SER A 200 3.31 11.56 -18.97
CA SER A 200 2.93 12.42 -20.10
C SER A 200 4.06 13.31 -20.65
N LEU A 201 5.27 13.26 -20.09
CA LEU A 201 6.44 13.91 -20.69
C LEU A 201 7.33 12.80 -21.26
N GLY A 202 7.30 12.65 -22.58
CA GLY A 202 8.15 11.71 -23.32
C GLY A 202 9.62 11.81 -22.87
N PRO A 203 10.41 10.74 -23.04
CA PRO A 203 11.78 10.65 -22.52
C PRO A 203 12.61 11.82 -23.02
N SER A 204 12.73 12.87 -22.20
CA SER A 204 13.67 13.95 -22.44
C SER A 204 15.00 13.41 -21.96
N SER A 205 15.71 12.81 -22.90
CA SER A 205 17.10 12.41 -22.81
C SER A 205 17.94 13.57 -22.27
N SER A 206 18.16 13.58 -20.97
CA SER A 206 19.34 14.20 -20.38
C SER A 206 19.95 13.20 -19.40
N VAL A 207 20.30 12.05 -19.96
CA VAL A 207 21.43 11.27 -19.47
C VAL A 207 22.64 12.17 -19.65
N ILE A 208 22.96 12.96 -18.63
CA ILE A 208 24.29 13.53 -18.49
C ILE A 208 25.18 12.34 -18.13
N ASN A 209 25.73 11.69 -19.16
CA ASN A 209 26.86 10.79 -18.99
C ASN A 209 28.01 11.67 -18.51
N ALA A 210 28.16 11.78 -17.19
CA ALA A 210 29.43 12.16 -16.60
C ALA A 210 30.37 10.98 -16.84
N GLU A 211 31.17 11.07 -17.90
CA GLU A 211 32.32 10.20 -18.10
C GLU A 211 33.24 10.39 -16.89
N ALA A 212 33.26 9.39 -16.01
CA ALA A 212 34.14 9.34 -14.87
C ALA A 212 35.56 9.04 -15.37
N GLU A 213 36.37 10.09 -15.52
CA GLU A 213 37.82 9.94 -15.51
C GLU A 213 38.21 9.34 -14.16
N LYS A 214 38.86 8.18 -14.23
CA LYS A 214 39.54 7.55 -13.10
C LYS A 214 40.72 8.44 -12.73
N ASP A 215 40.73 8.96 -11.51
CA ASP A 215 41.95 9.18 -10.76
C ASP A 215 41.65 9.07 -9.25
N ASP A 216 42.66 8.58 -8.54
CA ASP A 216 42.61 8.02 -7.20
C ASP A 216 42.31 9.03 -6.06
N GLU A 217 41.82 8.45 -4.95
CA GLU A 217 41.84 8.93 -3.55
C GLU A 217 40.73 9.84 -2.97
N MET A 218 40.14 9.28 -1.90
CA MET A 218 39.75 9.89 -0.62
C MET A 218 38.29 10.37 -0.37
N ASP A 219 37.59 9.52 0.40
CA ASP A 219 36.40 9.72 1.24
C ASP A 219 35.83 11.14 1.40
N GLN A 220 34.86 11.49 0.56
CA GLN A 220 33.75 12.39 0.92
C GLN A 220 32.45 11.87 0.28
N ARG A 221 31.72 11.02 1.02
CA ARG A 221 30.34 10.65 0.68
C ARG A 221 29.41 11.82 1.02
N GLU A 222 29.41 12.87 0.19
CA GLU A 222 28.29 13.80 0.15
C GLU A 222 27.08 13.07 -0.44
N VAL A 223 26.12 12.76 0.44
CA VAL A 223 24.80 12.22 0.10
C VAL A 223 24.10 13.25 -0.78
N LYS A 224 24.15 13.04 -2.10
CA LYS A 224 23.31 13.75 -3.08
C LYS A 224 21.85 13.39 -2.78
N GLY A 225 21.19 14.22 -1.97
CA GLY A 225 19.79 14.06 -1.59
C GLY A 225 18.85 14.34 -2.76
N GLN A 226 18.80 13.42 -3.74
CA GLN A 226 17.66 13.35 -4.63
C GLN A 226 16.44 13.01 -3.78
N GLN A 227 15.49 13.93 -3.71
CA GLN A 227 14.24 13.74 -2.98
C GLN A 227 13.51 12.56 -3.61
N GLN A 228 13.52 11.43 -2.90
CA GLN A 228 12.77 10.25 -3.26
C GLN A 228 11.28 10.54 -2.99
N GLY A 229 10.59 10.99 -4.03
CA GLY A 229 9.14 11.16 -4.03
C GLY A 229 8.39 9.84 -4.20
N GLY A 230 7.06 9.90 -4.26
CA GLY A 230 6.23 8.74 -4.55
C GLY A 230 5.71 7.99 -3.33
N ILE A 231 5.73 8.62 -2.15
CA ILE A 231 5.16 8.09 -0.91
C ILE A 231 3.82 8.76 -0.62
N ILE A 232 2.80 7.95 -0.31
CA ILE A 232 1.55 8.39 0.32
C ILE A 232 1.54 7.91 1.76
N HIS A 233 1.40 8.82 2.71
CA HIS A 233 1.30 8.51 4.14
C HIS A 233 0.06 9.15 4.76
N VAL A 234 -0.86 8.30 5.22
CA VAL A 234 -2.07 8.67 5.96
C VAL A 234 -1.89 8.32 7.43
N THR A 235 -1.69 9.33 8.28
CA THR A 235 -1.37 9.08 9.70
C THR A 235 -2.57 8.61 10.54
N HIS A 236 -3.80 8.99 10.16
CA HIS A 236 -5.02 8.56 10.87
C HIS A 236 -6.02 7.83 9.98
N VAL A 237 -6.72 8.53 9.07
CA VAL A 237 -7.82 7.93 8.32
C VAL A 237 -8.09 8.63 6.98
N VAL A 238 -8.34 7.83 5.95
CA VAL A 238 -9.06 8.24 4.74
C VAL A 238 -10.43 7.58 4.74
N GLU A 239 -11.50 8.38 4.66
CA GLU A 239 -12.88 7.91 4.71
C GLU A 239 -13.70 8.54 3.58
N ALA A 240 -14.03 7.77 2.55
CA ALA A 240 -14.86 8.25 1.45
C ALA A 240 -15.63 7.13 0.77
N LYS A 241 -16.64 7.47 -0.03
CA LYS A 241 -17.30 6.45 -0.86
C LYS A 241 -16.29 5.83 -1.82
N ASP A 242 -15.55 6.68 -2.53
CA ASP A 242 -14.55 6.29 -3.53
C ASP A 242 -13.16 6.77 -3.08
N VAL A 243 -12.24 5.84 -2.83
CA VAL A 243 -10.86 6.09 -2.40
C VAL A 243 -9.91 5.54 -3.46
N ASN A 244 -9.11 6.41 -4.08
CA ASN A 244 -8.14 6.03 -5.11
C ASN A 244 -6.75 6.51 -4.71
N LEU A 245 -5.85 5.58 -4.36
CA LEU A 245 -4.47 5.86 -3.98
C LEU A 245 -3.54 5.29 -5.05
N THR A 246 -2.66 6.11 -5.62
CA THR A 246 -1.66 5.67 -6.58
C THR A 246 -0.29 6.19 -6.20
N ALA A 247 0.67 5.30 -6.00
CA ALA A 247 2.02 5.65 -5.58
C ALA A 247 3.07 4.92 -6.43
N GLU A 248 4.27 5.49 -6.56
CA GLU A 248 5.42 4.80 -7.18
C GLU A 248 6.25 4.01 -6.18
N LYS A 249 6.37 4.51 -4.95
CA LYS A 249 7.25 3.90 -3.95
C LYS A 249 6.48 3.19 -2.86
N ARG A 250 5.51 3.89 -2.27
CA ARG A 250 4.92 3.42 -1.01
C ARG A 250 3.57 4.02 -0.67
N VAL A 251 2.69 3.21 -0.10
CA VAL A 251 1.46 3.64 0.56
C VAL A 251 1.45 3.12 1.99
N ARG A 252 1.40 4.04 2.95
CA ARG A 252 1.17 3.73 4.38
C ARG A 252 -0.12 4.40 4.82
N ALA A 253 -1.06 3.63 5.34
CA ALA A 253 -2.27 4.17 5.93
C ALA A 253 -2.65 3.46 7.23
N LYS A 254 -2.91 4.22 8.29
CA LYS A 254 -3.40 3.62 9.54
C LYS A 254 -4.81 3.05 9.37
N MET A 255 -5.69 3.76 8.67
CA MET A 255 -7.05 3.31 8.39
C MET A 255 -7.54 3.82 7.02
N ILE A 256 -8.18 2.94 6.26
CA ILE A 256 -8.93 3.30 5.04
C ILE A 256 -10.35 2.78 5.22
N ASN A 257 -11.33 3.64 4.99
CA ASN A 257 -12.75 3.29 5.02
C ASN A 257 -13.42 3.78 3.74
N GLY A 258 -14.01 2.87 2.97
CA GLY A 258 -14.78 3.26 1.80
C GLY A 258 -15.60 2.15 1.17
N SER A 259 -16.38 2.51 0.16
CA SER A 259 -17.18 1.54 -0.59
C SER A 259 -16.40 0.96 -1.76
N ASN A 260 -15.67 1.82 -2.47
CA ASN A 260 -14.73 1.46 -3.53
C ASN A 260 -13.35 1.93 -3.13
N VAL A 261 -12.44 1.01 -2.79
CA VAL A 261 -11.07 1.35 -2.40
C VAL A 261 -10.11 0.78 -3.42
N ASN A 262 -9.40 1.64 -4.15
CA ASN A 262 -8.35 1.23 -5.08
C ASN A 262 -6.99 1.74 -4.59
N VAL A 263 -6.04 0.84 -4.34
CA VAL A 263 -4.66 1.18 -3.97
C VAL A 263 -3.72 0.54 -4.97
N ASN A 264 -3.09 1.34 -5.80
CA ASN A 264 -2.18 0.87 -6.85
C ASN A 264 -0.77 1.38 -6.59
N LEU A 265 0.20 0.48 -6.68
CA LEU A 265 1.60 0.81 -6.57
C LEU A 265 2.33 0.30 -7.81
N ASN A 266 2.86 1.24 -8.59
CA ASN A 266 3.59 0.96 -9.83
C ASN A 266 5.06 1.22 -9.57
N ARG A 267 5.76 0.17 -9.11
CA ARG A 267 7.16 0.28 -8.72
C ARG A 267 8.04 0.26 -9.94
N LYS A 268 8.80 1.34 -10.14
CA LYS A 268 9.94 1.35 -11.07
C LYS A 268 11.17 0.84 -10.32
N ASN A 269 12.00 0.04 -10.99
CA ASN A 269 13.26 -0.45 -10.43
C ASN A 269 14.29 0.68 -10.26
N ASP A 270 14.08 1.52 -9.25
CA ASP A 270 15.05 2.55 -8.88
C ASP A 270 16.14 1.94 -7.98
N LYS A 271 17.39 2.01 -8.44
CA LYS A 271 18.60 1.51 -7.76
C LYS A 271 18.86 2.14 -6.38
N HIS A 272 18.06 3.13 -5.97
CA HIS A 272 18.27 3.96 -4.78
C HIS A 272 17.23 3.77 -3.67
N ASP A 273 16.30 2.82 -3.77
CA ASP A 273 15.29 2.56 -2.72
C ASP A 273 15.85 1.88 -1.45
N GLU A 274 17.15 2.07 -1.16
CA GLU A 274 17.93 1.17 -0.32
C GLU A 274 17.43 1.07 1.13
N TYR A 275 16.78 2.09 1.69
CA TYR A 275 16.31 2.04 3.08
C TYR A 275 15.12 2.96 3.33
N SER A 276 13.89 2.45 3.25
CA SER A 276 12.75 3.17 3.85
C SER A 276 12.78 2.99 5.37
N GLU A 277 12.99 4.07 6.11
CA GLU A 277 12.70 4.09 7.54
C GLU A 277 11.19 3.91 7.78
N PRO A 278 10.78 3.32 8.92
CA PRO A 278 9.37 3.28 9.31
C PRO A 278 8.78 4.70 9.34
N LEU A 279 7.63 4.89 8.69
CA LEU A 279 6.91 6.16 8.64
C LEU A 279 6.16 6.47 9.95
N ASP A 280 5.85 5.42 10.72
CA ASP A 280 5.27 5.48 12.06
C ASP A 280 5.64 4.22 12.87
N ASN A 281 5.25 4.17 14.15
CA ASN A 281 5.59 3.07 15.05
C ASN A 281 4.94 1.73 14.70
N ASP A 282 3.92 1.74 13.85
CA ASP A 282 3.08 0.60 13.50
C ASP A 282 3.38 0.07 12.08
N ASP A 283 4.28 0.77 11.38
CA ASP A 283 4.75 0.51 10.03
C ASP A 283 5.62 -0.77 9.96
N GLY A 284 5.13 -1.77 9.24
CA GLY A 284 5.81 -3.04 8.97
C GLY A 284 6.68 -3.04 7.72
N LEU A 285 7.01 -1.87 7.18
CA LEU A 285 7.90 -1.67 6.03
C LEU A 285 7.40 -2.28 4.72
N ALA A 286 6.10 -2.59 4.62
CA ALA A 286 5.52 -3.05 3.37
C ALA A 286 5.38 -1.92 2.34
N LEU A 287 5.35 -2.25 1.04
CA LEU A 287 5.12 -1.26 -0.02
C LEU A 287 3.72 -0.66 0.09
N ILE A 288 2.72 -1.50 0.33
CA ILE A 288 1.40 -1.11 0.78
C ILE A 288 1.22 -1.64 2.21
N ASP A 289 1.22 -0.76 3.21
CA ASP A 289 0.97 -1.12 4.61
C ASP A 289 -0.30 -0.43 5.14
N ILE A 290 -1.33 -1.22 5.42
CA ILE A 290 -2.61 -0.75 5.94
C ILE A 290 -2.89 -1.35 7.32
N GLY A 291 -3.10 -0.48 8.31
CA GLY A 291 -3.45 -0.90 9.67
C GLY A 291 -4.87 -1.50 9.75
N SER A 292 -5.86 -0.84 9.17
CA SER A 292 -7.24 -1.33 9.14
C SER A 292 -7.96 -0.89 7.87
N LEU A 293 -8.58 -1.83 7.18
CA LEU A 293 -9.33 -1.60 5.95
C LEU A 293 -10.81 -1.92 6.16
N TYR A 294 -11.68 -0.96 5.90
CA TYR A 294 -13.14 -1.15 5.93
C TYR A 294 -13.66 -0.93 4.52
N ALA A 295 -14.05 -2.00 3.86
CA ALA A 295 -14.55 -2.00 2.49
C ALA A 295 -16.01 -2.43 2.48
N SER A 296 -16.93 -1.50 2.25
CA SER A 296 -18.36 -1.83 2.12
C SER A 296 -18.67 -2.12 0.66
N SER A 297 -18.93 -3.37 0.28
CA SER A 297 -19.49 -3.66 -1.03
C SER A 297 -20.90 -3.06 -1.10
N ALA A 298 -21.04 -1.93 -1.80
CA ALA A 298 -22.33 -1.55 -2.36
C ALA A 298 -22.70 -2.56 -3.47
N ALA A 299 -23.98 -2.68 -3.83
CA ALA A 299 -24.44 -3.68 -4.80
C ALA A 299 -23.69 -3.69 -6.15
N ASP A 300 -23.01 -2.60 -6.50
CA ASP A 300 -22.24 -2.42 -7.73
C ASP A 300 -20.72 -2.24 -7.49
N ALA A 301 -20.23 -2.57 -6.29
CA ALA A 301 -18.86 -2.29 -5.85
C ALA A 301 -18.09 -3.56 -5.50
N ASP A 302 -16.93 -3.76 -6.13
CA ASP A 302 -15.98 -4.86 -5.88
C ASP A 302 -15.23 -4.75 -4.53
N GLY A 303 -15.68 -3.85 -3.63
CA GLY A 303 -15.05 -3.62 -2.33
C GLY A 303 -13.68 -2.94 -2.46
N ALA A 304 -12.63 -3.57 -1.93
CA ALA A 304 -11.27 -3.04 -1.98
C ALA A 304 -10.39 -3.82 -2.95
N ARG A 305 -9.67 -3.11 -3.82
CA ARG A 305 -8.67 -3.65 -4.73
C ARG A 305 -7.30 -3.03 -4.46
N LEU A 306 -6.32 -3.88 -4.18
CA LEU A 306 -4.95 -3.47 -3.89
C LEU A 306 -4.01 -4.18 -4.86
N SER A 307 -3.13 -3.44 -5.51
CA SER A 307 -2.17 -4.02 -6.45
C SER A 307 -0.76 -3.43 -6.34
N VAL A 308 0.24 -4.30 -6.42
CA VAL A 308 1.64 -3.94 -6.60
C VAL A 308 2.14 -4.53 -7.91
N THR A 309 2.57 -3.66 -8.81
CA THR A 309 3.23 -4.05 -10.06
C THR A 309 4.69 -3.63 -10.03
N HIS A 310 5.59 -4.56 -10.38
CA HIS A 310 7.02 -4.26 -10.54
C HIS A 310 7.32 -4.12 -12.03
N ASP A 311 7.84 -2.96 -12.42
CA ASP A 311 8.23 -2.67 -13.81
C ASP A 311 9.66 -3.16 -14.05
N ASP A 312 9.82 -4.13 -14.96
CA ASP A 312 11.08 -4.79 -15.32
C ASP A 312 11.97 -3.94 -16.27
N GLY A 313 11.73 -2.63 -16.35
CA GLY A 313 12.33 -1.74 -17.33
C GLY A 313 13.87 -1.70 -17.40
N ASP A 314 14.59 -2.28 -16.43
CA ASP A 314 16.05 -2.35 -16.42
C ASP A 314 16.55 -3.80 -16.56
N ARG A 315 16.89 -4.19 -17.80
CA ARG A 315 17.32 -5.54 -18.23
C ARG A 315 18.67 -5.99 -17.66
N ASP A 316 19.30 -5.17 -16.83
CA ASP A 316 20.69 -5.35 -16.44
C ASP A 316 20.93 -6.47 -15.41
N GLY A 317 19.92 -7.28 -15.08
CA GLY A 317 20.08 -8.49 -14.25
C GLY A 317 20.69 -8.21 -12.87
N ARG A 318 20.67 -6.95 -12.41
CA ARG A 318 21.26 -6.57 -11.13
C ARG A 318 20.25 -6.88 -10.03
N MET A 319 20.72 -7.69 -9.09
CA MET A 319 19.96 -8.26 -7.98
C MET A 319 19.10 -7.22 -7.27
N MET A 320 17.78 -7.48 -7.16
CA MET A 320 16.95 -6.80 -6.16
C MET A 320 17.53 -7.08 -4.79
N GLN A 321 17.88 -6.02 -4.06
CA GLN A 321 18.36 -6.14 -2.69
C GLN A 321 17.27 -6.66 -1.75
N GLN A 322 17.71 -7.19 -0.60
CA GLN A 322 16.86 -7.81 0.43
C GLN A 322 15.72 -6.87 0.85
N ARG A 323 14.48 -7.32 0.64
CA ARG A 323 13.27 -6.61 1.07
C ARG A 323 13.17 -6.67 2.60
N LYS A 324 12.92 -5.53 3.25
CA LYS A 324 12.70 -5.45 4.71
C LYS A 324 11.28 -5.86 5.14
N GLY A 325 10.34 -5.95 4.21
CA GLY A 325 8.92 -6.23 4.49
C GLY A 325 8.20 -6.84 3.29
N SER A 326 6.90 -7.08 3.47
CA SER A 326 5.99 -7.60 2.42
C SER A 326 5.77 -6.60 1.30
N ASP A 327 5.22 -7.05 0.16
CA ASP A 327 4.73 -6.11 -0.84
C ASP A 327 3.43 -5.47 -0.35
N ILE A 328 2.51 -6.30 0.15
CA ILE A 328 1.23 -5.85 0.68
C ILE A 328 1.04 -6.43 2.08
N ARG A 329 0.71 -5.55 3.03
CA ARG A 329 0.36 -5.92 4.40
C ARG A 329 -0.92 -5.20 4.82
N ILE A 330 -1.90 -5.98 5.27
CA ILE A 330 -3.14 -5.48 5.85
C ILE A 330 -3.32 -6.16 7.20
N LYS A 331 -3.30 -5.43 8.33
CA LYS A 331 -3.37 -6.10 9.66
C LYS A 331 -4.76 -6.59 10.04
N SER A 332 -5.78 -5.96 9.48
CA SER A 332 -7.18 -6.30 9.65
C SER A 332 -7.99 -5.68 8.53
N HIS A 333 -8.92 -6.45 7.96
CA HIS A 333 -9.90 -5.88 7.05
C HIS A 333 -11.31 -6.41 7.32
N HIS A 334 -12.28 -5.58 6.97
CA HIS A 334 -13.71 -5.87 7.05
C HIS A 334 -14.34 -5.67 5.67
N GLY A 335 -15.11 -6.66 5.23
CA GLY A 335 -15.69 -6.72 3.89
C GLY A 335 -14.77 -7.43 2.88
N HIS A 336 -15.04 -7.26 1.59
CA HIS A 336 -14.29 -7.95 0.53
C HIS A 336 -13.00 -7.18 0.16
N ALA A 337 -11.87 -7.90 0.06
CA ALA A 337 -10.61 -7.36 -0.41
C ALA A 337 -9.94 -8.25 -1.47
N SER A 338 -9.70 -7.71 -2.65
CA SER A 338 -8.91 -8.31 -3.73
C SER A 338 -7.49 -7.73 -3.73
N VAL A 339 -6.50 -8.58 -3.54
CA VAL A 339 -5.09 -8.20 -3.35
C VAL A 339 -4.24 -8.93 -4.38
N ARG A 340 -3.49 -8.17 -5.18
CA ARG A 340 -2.64 -8.74 -6.23
C ARG A 340 -1.21 -8.21 -6.16
N THR A 341 -0.23 -9.08 -6.35
CA THR A 341 1.17 -8.65 -6.54
C THR A 341 1.84 -9.47 -7.63
N THR A 342 2.83 -8.86 -8.27
CA THR A 342 3.75 -9.56 -9.18
C THR A 342 5.00 -9.94 -8.40
N ALA A 343 5.40 -11.21 -8.48
CA ALA A 343 6.62 -11.68 -7.86
C ALA A 343 7.76 -11.64 -8.88
N THR A 344 8.83 -10.92 -8.53
CA THR A 344 10.11 -11.02 -9.23
C THR A 344 10.91 -12.20 -8.63
N PRO A 345 11.54 -13.06 -9.45
CA PRO A 345 12.35 -14.17 -8.95
C PRO A 345 13.41 -13.67 -7.96
N ARG A 346 13.53 -14.35 -6.80
CA ARG A 346 14.63 -14.09 -5.86
C ARG A 346 15.80 -14.98 -6.21
N ASP A 347 16.94 -14.38 -6.55
CA ASP A 347 18.20 -15.11 -6.60
C ASP A 347 18.73 -15.35 -5.17
N ASP A 348 18.52 -16.57 -4.66
CA ASP A 348 18.91 -16.98 -3.29
C ASP A 348 20.41 -17.04 -3.02
N LYS A 349 21.25 -16.73 -4.00
CA LYS A 349 22.71 -16.83 -3.84
C LYS A 349 23.27 -15.92 -2.74
N ASN A 350 22.51 -14.93 -2.26
CA ASN A 350 22.89 -13.99 -1.20
C ASN A 350 21.93 -13.95 0.02
N THR A 351 20.98 -14.88 0.17
CA THR A 351 19.98 -14.85 1.27
C THR A 351 20.43 -15.57 2.55
N ALA A 352 21.69 -15.98 2.66
CA ALA A 352 22.28 -16.58 3.87
C ALA A 352 22.33 -15.64 5.10
N SER A 353 21.84 -14.40 5.00
CA SER A 353 21.69 -13.46 6.11
C SER A 353 20.23 -13.21 6.52
N LEU A 354 19.31 -14.13 6.21
CA LEU A 354 18.01 -14.20 6.90
C LEU A 354 18.24 -14.10 8.40
N ASP A 355 17.57 -13.16 9.07
CA ASP A 355 17.65 -12.94 10.51
C ASP A 355 17.64 -14.28 11.24
N ASN A 356 18.49 -14.42 12.27
CA ASN A 356 18.68 -15.60 13.13
C ASN A 356 17.38 -16.17 13.77
N PHE A 357 16.21 -15.63 13.43
CA PHE A 357 14.89 -16.00 13.92
C PHE A 357 14.07 -16.85 12.95
N GLY A 358 14.55 -17.15 11.73
CA GLY A 358 13.87 -18.09 10.81
C GLY A 358 12.51 -17.60 10.26
N ASN A 359 12.15 -16.33 10.47
CA ASN A 359 10.88 -15.78 10.00
C ASN A 359 10.95 -15.46 8.51
N ARG A 360 10.20 -16.20 7.70
CA ARG A 360 10.00 -15.90 6.27
C ARG A 360 9.08 -14.69 6.15
N ILE A 361 9.49 -13.70 5.35
CA ILE A 361 8.68 -12.50 5.05
C ILE A 361 7.77 -12.83 3.86
N PRO A 362 6.44 -12.83 4.03
CA PRO A 362 5.50 -13.09 2.94
C PRO A 362 5.47 -11.94 1.93
N LEU A 363 5.16 -12.21 0.65
CA LEU A 363 4.85 -11.15 -0.32
C LEU A 363 3.53 -10.45 0.04
N ILE A 364 2.52 -11.23 0.44
CA ILE A 364 1.23 -10.72 0.91
C ILE A 364 0.97 -11.20 2.34
N ASP A 365 0.75 -10.27 3.26
CA ASP A 365 0.38 -10.53 4.67
C ASP A 365 -1.02 -9.96 4.96
N LEU A 366 -2.03 -10.84 5.01
CA LEU A 366 -3.40 -10.49 5.37
C LEU A 366 -3.72 -10.98 6.78
N GLY A 367 -3.63 -10.08 7.74
CA GLY A 367 -4.09 -10.30 9.11
C GLY A 367 -5.58 -10.02 9.26
N GLY A 368 -6.25 -10.81 10.11
CA GLY A 368 -7.58 -10.52 10.64
C GLY A 368 -8.63 -10.23 9.57
N VAL A 369 -8.80 -11.17 8.65
CA VAL A 369 -9.81 -11.14 7.58
C VAL A 369 -11.19 -11.34 8.19
N ASN A 370 -12.07 -10.35 8.03
CA ASN A 370 -13.46 -10.38 8.47
C ASN A 370 -14.40 -10.10 7.30
N GLY A 371 -14.67 -11.12 6.48
CA GLY A 371 -15.43 -10.95 5.23
C GLY A 371 -15.05 -11.99 4.19
N SER A 372 -14.60 -11.55 3.03
CA SER A 372 -14.05 -12.43 1.99
C SER A 372 -12.81 -11.80 1.38
N CYS A 373 -11.97 -12.60 0.75
CA CYS A 373 -10.76 -12.08 0.12
C CYS A 373 -10.37 -12.87 -1.12
N ASP A 374 -9.81 -12.14 -2.08
CA ASP A 374 -9.12 -12.71 -3.23
C ASP A 374 -7.65 -12.33 -3.16
N VAL A 375 -6.76 -13.31 -3.26
CA VAL A 375 -5.32 -13.12 -3.26
C VAL A 375 -4.76 -13.71 -4.54
N GLY A 376 -4.08 -12.88 -5.32
CA GLY A 376 -3.41 -13.29 -6.55
C GLY A 376 -1.93 -12.94 -6.53
N ILE A 377 -1.07 -13.93 -6.61
CA ILE A 377 0.37 -13.75 -6.73
C ILE A 377 0.79 -14.31 -8.08
N GLU A 378 1.26 -13.42 -8.95
CA GLU A 378 1.68 -13.76 -10.31
C GLU A 378 3.20 -13.66 -10.46
N HIS A 379 3.84 -14.75 -10.85
CA HIS A 379 5.24 -14.82 -11.19
C HIS A 379 5.44 -14.13 -12.53
N GLN A 380 6.29 -13.11 -12.52
CA GLN A 380 6.61 -12.39 -13.73
C GLN A 380 7.53 -13.25 -14.59
N VAL A 381 6.96 -13.99 -15.54
CA VAL A 381 7.73 -14.74 -16.53
C VAL A 381 8.45 -13.71 -17.40
N GLN A 382 9.77 -13.61 -17.25
CA GLN A 382 10.61 -12.83 -18.13
C GLN A 382 10.38 -13.29 -19.57
N LYS A 383 9.58 -12.55 -20.33
CA LYS A 383 9.44 -12.76 -21.76
C LYS A 383 10.77 -12.33 -22.38
N ASN A 384 11.70 -13.26 -22.55
CA ASN A 384 12.91 -13.08 -23.34
C ASN A 384 12.56 -12.86 -24.82
N THR A 385 12.05 -11.68 -25.15
CA THR A 385 11.77 -11.23 -26.51
C THR A 385 13.03 -10.59 -27.09
N SER A 386 14.11 -11.36 -27.27
CA SER A 386 15.21 -11.02 -28.21
C SER A 386 16.31 -12.09 -28.26
N SER A 387 16.10 -13.13 -29.06
CA SER A 387 17.06 -13.66 -30.05
C SER A 387 16.54 -15.01 -30.56
N ALA A 388 15.66 -14.95 -31.56
CA ALA A 388 15.53 -16.06 -32.48
C ALA A 388 16.91 -16.27 -33.11
N ASN A 389 17.57 -17.39 -32.79
CA ASN A 389 18.51 -18.13 -33.65
C ASN A 389 19.34 -19.23 -32.94
N ASN A 390 18.94 -19.77 -31.79
CA ASN A 390 19.47 -21.06 -31.34
C ASN A 390 18.32 -21.95 -30.85
N THR A 391 17.83 -22.78 -31.78
CA THR A 391 17.11 -24.01 -31.45
C THR A 391 18.07 -24.91 -30.66
N ASP A 392 17.59 -25.49 -29.56
CA ASP A 392 18.26 -26.51 -28.74
C ASP A 392 19.13 -26.04 -27.56
N ALA A 393 19.02 -24.78 -27.12
CA ALA A 393 19.43 -24.43 -25.76
C ALA A 393 18.31 -24.83 -24.79
N GLU A 394 18.45 -26.07 -24.33
CA GLU A 394 17.61 -26.76 -23.36
C GLU A 394 17.09 -25.86 -22.24
N LEU A 395 15.83 -26.12 -21.92
CA LEU A 395 15.14 -25.90 -20.66
C LEU A 395 15.87 -26.67 -19.53
N SER A 396 17.18 -26.45 -19.39
CA SER A 396 18.05 -27.18 -18.48
C SER A 396 17.76 -26.71 -17.06
N SER A 397 16.97 -27.53 -16.37
CA SER A 397 17.04 -27.75 -14.93
C SER A 397 17.05 -26.49 -14.07
N SER A 398 15.90 -25.81 -13.98
CA SER A 398 15.51 -25.05 -12.78
C SER A 398 15.16 -26.00 -11.61
N SER A 399 15.90 -27.11 -11.50
CA SER A 399 15.77 -28.05 -10.40
C SER A 399 16.48 -27.48 -9.18
N SER A 400 15.69 -27.33 -8.12
CA SER A 400 16.10 -27.48 -6.72
C SER A 400 16.81 -26.34 -6.00
N ILE A 401 16.60 -25.08 -6.38
CA ILE A 401 16.57 -24.06 -5.33
C ILE A 401 15.08 -23.77 -5.11
N LYS A 402 14.45 -24.53 -4.21
CA LYS A 402 13.19 -24.11 -3.58
C LYS A 402 13.53 -22.77 -2.94
N ALA A 403 13.26 -21.67 -3.65
CA ALA A 403 13.36 -20.37 -3.04
C ALA A 403 12.37 -20.40 -1.90
N ASN A 404 12.88 -20.27 -0.68
CA ASN A 404 12.14 -20.39 0.56
C ASN A 404 11.25 -19.16 0.77
N THR A 405 10.49 -18.83 -0.27
CA THR A 405 9.73 -17.61 -0.43
C THR A 405 8.33 -17.94 0.03
N LEU A 406 7.94 -17.33 1.14
CA LEU A 406 6.55 -17.32 1.55
C LEU A 406 5.81 -16.36 0.62
N ALA A 407 4.85 -16.87 -0.13
CA ALA A 407 4.05 -16.08 -1.05
C ALA A 407 2.99 -15.29 -0.30
N ALA A 408 2.13 -16.00 0.43
CA ALA A 408 1.04 -15.41 1.18
C ALA A 408 0.99 -15.96 2.60
N ARG A 409 0.69 -15.08 3.55
CA ARG A 409 0.22 -15.43 4.89
C ARG A 409 -1.16 -14.82 5.08
N VAL A 410 -2.16 -15.65 5.33
CA VAL A 410 -3.55 -15.20 5.48
C VAL A 410 -4.13 -15.71 6.80
N HIS A 411 -4.63 -14.80 7.62
CA HIS A 411 -5.30 -15.11 8.87
C HIS A 411 -6.78 -14.75 8.81
N ILE A 412 -7.63 -15.78 8.81
CA ILE A 412 -9.09 -15.67 8.73
C ILE A 412 -9.70 -15.59 10.13
N ASP A 413 -10.26 -14.43 10.49
CA ASP A 413 -11.00 -14.24 11.74
C ASP A 413 -12.48 -14.64 11.56
N SER A 414 -13.08 -14.22 10.44
CA SER A 414 -14.46 -14.56 10.07
C SER A 414 -14.67 -14.49 8.57
N LEU A 415 -15.56 -15.35 8.07
CA LEU A 415 -16.00 -15.33 6.68
C LEU A 415 -17.45 -14.91 6.57
N SER A 416 -17.78 -14.14 5.54
CA SER A 416 -19.18 -13.82 5.23
C SER A 416 -19.93 -15.08 4.78
N PRO A 417 -21.17 -15.31 5.21
CA PRO A 417 -21.98 -16.44 4.71
C PRO A 417 -22.05 -16.41 3.18
N GLU A 418 -22.05 -17.59 2.55
CA GLU A 418 -22.11 -17.77 1.09
C GLU A 418 -20.97 -17.10 0.32
N SER A 419 -19.95 -16.59 1.01
CA SER A 419 -18.81 -15.97 0.34
C SER A 419 -17.81 -17.01 -0.15
N ILE A 420 -17.17 -16.70 -1.26
CA ILE A 420 -16.02 -17.41 -1.79
C ILE A 420 -14.80 -16.55 -1.53
N SER A 421 -13.76 -17.15 -0.97
CA SER A 421 -12.44 -16.55 -0.85
C SER A 421 -11.45 -17.38 -1.64
N LEU A 422 -10.73 -16.76 -2.57
CA LEU A 422 -9.79 -17.43 -3.47
C LEU A 422 -8.36 -16.95 -3.22
N ILE A 423 -7.44 -17.86 -2.94
CA ILE A 423 -6.01 -17.59 -2.83
C ILE A 423 -5.29 -18.35 -3.93
N THR A 424 -4.63 -17.63 -4.83
CA THR A 424 -3.83 -18.18 -5.93
C THR A 424 -2.38 -17.70 -5.83
N SER A 425 -1.44 -18.63 -5.85
CA SER A 425 -0.01 -18.31 -5.84
C SER A 425 0.74 -19.20 -6.81
N ASN A 426 1.29 -18.62 -7.88
CA ASN A 426 2.22 -19.32 -8.76
C ASN A 426 3.68 -19.08 -8.38
N ASN A 427 3.95 -18.61 -7.16
CA ASN A 427 5.30 -18.34 -6.67
C ASN A 427 5.40 -18.40 -5.14
N GLY A 428 5.80 -19.56 -4.60
CA GLY A 428 6.11 -19.75 -3.19
C GLY A 428 4.97 -20.31 -2.35
N ASP A 429 5.28 -20.53 -1.07
CA ASP A 429 4.42 -21.23 -0.11
C ASP A 429 3.23 -20.35 0.32
N VAL A 430 2.13 -20.99 0.73
CA VAL A 430 0.95 -20.32 1.29
C VAL A 430 0.70 -20.81 2.71
N GLU A 431 0.73 -19.89 3.66
CA GLU A 431 0.39 -20.13 5.07
C GLU A 431 -1.02 -19.60 5.35
N LEU A 432 -1.93 -20.51 5.74
CA LEU A 432 -3.29 -20.20 6.11
C LEU A 432 -3.56 -20.52 7.58
N THR A 433 -4.00 -19.51 8.32
CA THR A 433 -4.40 -19.64 9.71
C THR A 433 -5.87 -19.29 9.85
N VAL A 434 -6.70 -20.24 10.27
CA VAL A 434 -8.15 -20.04 10.44
C VAL A 434 -8.49 -19.94 11.93
N ASP A 435 -9.26 -18.93 12.35
CA ASP A 435 -9.77 -18.88 13.73
C ASP A 435 -10.68 -20.09 13.98
N ARG A 436 -10.53 -20.72 15.15
CA ARG A 436 -11.27 -21.93 15.55
C ARG A 436 -12.79 -21.80 15.49
N LYS A 437 -13.34 -20.59 15.43
CA LYS A 437 -14.77 -20.32 15.33
C LYS A 437 -15.29 -20.27 13.90
N VAL A 438 -14.39 -20.16 12.92
CA VAL A 438 -14.78 -20.12 11.50
C VAL A 438 -15.24 -21.50 11.08
N GLU A 439 -16.43 -21.54 10.50
CA GLU A 439 -16.95 -22.71 9.79
C GLU A 439 -16.88 -22.42 8.30
N SER A 440 -16.20 -23.28 7.54
CA SER A 440 -15.97 -23.07 6.12
C SER A 440 -15.63 -24.38 5.44
N ASP A 441 -16.07 -24.52 4.20
CA ASP A 441 -15.58 -25.55 3.29
C ASP A 441 -14.26 -25.08 2.71
N ILE A 442 -13.29 -25.98 2.60
CA ILE A 442 -11.93 -25.65 2.19
C ILE A 442 -11.49 -26.58 1.06
N ARG A 443 -11.00 -25.97 -0.02
CA ARG A 443 -10.36 -26.65 -1.14
C ARG A 443 -8.92 -26.21 -1.25
N LEU A 444 -7.99 -27.16 -1.23
CA LEU A 444 -6.55 -26.92 -1.27
C LEU A 444 -5.97 -27.65 -2.48
N LEU A 445 -5.27 -26.93 -3.34
CA LEU A 445 -4.62 -27.46 -4.53
C LEU A 445 -3.16 -27.03 -4.58
N SER A 446 -2.23 -27.96 -4.42
CA SER A 446 -0.81 -27.73 -4.69
C SER A 446 -0.45 -28.43 -6.01
N CYS A 447 0.05 -27.69 -7.00
CA CYS A 447 0.42 -28.26 -8.29
C CYS A 447 1.59 -27.51 -8.92
N PRO A 448 2.33 -28.08 -9.88
CA PRO A 448 3.44 -27.37 -10.53
C PRO A 448 2.99 -26.03 -11.15
N GLN A 449 3.85 -25.02 -11.10
CA GLN A 449 3.56 -23.66 -11.58
C GLN A 449 2.97 -23.61 -13.00
N THR A 450 3.49 -24.41 -13.93
CA THR A 450 2.98 -24.46 -15.31
C THR A 450 1.53 -24.91 -15.38
N THR A 451 1.13 -25.83 -14.51
CA THR A 451 -0.22 -26.38 -14.43
C THR A 451 -1.18 -25.39 -13.80
N LEU A 452 -0.71 -24.62 -12.81
CA LEU A 452 -1.53 -23.61 -12.15
C LEU A 452 -1.92 -22.47 -13.11
N ASN A 453 -1.05 -22.10 -14.05
CA ASN A 453 -1.38 -21.11 -15.08
C ASN A 453 -2.47 -21.58 -16.06
N ASP A 454 -2.65 -22.89 -16.20
CA ASP A 454 -3.69 -23.51 -17.04
C ASP A 454 -4.95 -23.86 -16.22
N LEU A 455 -5.00 -23.50 -14.93
CA LEU A 455 -6.15 -23.77 -14.06
C LEU A 455 -7.32 -22.87 -14.46
N ASP A 456 -8.43 -23.49 -14.86
CA ASP A 456 -9.71 -22.82 -14.98
C ASP A 456 -10.30 -22.58 -13.57
N VAL A 457 -10.22 -21.33 -13.12
CA VAL A 457 -10.66 -20.91 -11.79
C VAL A 457 -12.16 -21.13 -11.61
N ASP A 458 -12.96 -20.90 -12.64
CA ASP A 458 -14.42 -21.06 -12.56
C ASP A 458 -14.77 -22.54 -12.31
N SER A 459 -14.15 -23.45 -13.06
CA SER A 459 -14.28 -24.89 -12.84
C SER A 459 -13.78 -25.35 -11.46
N TYR A 460 -12.77 -24.69 -10.88
CA TYR A 460 -12.26 -25.00 -9.54
C TYR A 460 -13.20 -24.54 -8.42
N LEU A 461 -13.93 -23.45 -8.66
CA LEU A 461 -14.91 -22.87 -7.75
C LEU A 461 -16.33 -23.43 -7.94
N ALA A 462 -16.52 -24.36 -8.89
CA ALA A 462 -17.83 -24.96 -9.15
C ALA A 462 -18.47 -25.57 -7.88
N GLU A 463 -19.79 -25.44 -7.77
CA GLU A 463 -20.57 -25.99 -6.65
C GLU A 463 -20.60 -27.53 -6.71
N GLU A 464 -20.60 -28.10 -7.92
CA GLU A 464 -20.64 -29.54 -8.12
C GLU A 464 -19.25 -30.17 -7.99
N GLU A 465 -19.09 -31.04 -6.99
CA GLU A 465 -17.85 -31.75 -6.72
C GLU A 465 -17.34 -32.55 -7.95
N GLU A 466 -18.25 -33.19 -8.70
CA GLU A 466 -17.88 -33.95 -9.90
C GLU A 466 -17.25 -33.07 -10.98
N GLU A 467 -17.73 -31.83 -11.13
CA GLU A 467 -17.20 -30.86 -12.11
C GLU A 467 -15.78 -30.45 -11.73
N VAL A 468 -15.53 -30.13 -10.46
CA VAL A 468 -14.20 -29.82 -9.93
C VAL A 468 -13.25 -31.01 -10.17
N LEU A 469 -13.66 -32.22 -9.77
CA LEU A 469 -12.83 -33.41 -9.91
C LEU A 469 -12.55 -33.77 -11.37
N ASN A 470 -13.50 -33.59 -12.27
CA ASN A 470 -13.32 -33.84 -13.70
C ASN A 470 -12.35 -32.82 -14.32
N SER A 471 -12.45 -31.56 -13.94
CA SER A 471 -11.55 -30.49 -14.36
C SER A 471 -10.12 -30.73 -13.88
N LEU A 472 -9.95 -31.08 -12.61
CA LEU A 472 -8.63 -31.44 -12.06
C LEU A 472 -8.06 -32.70 -12.74
N LYS A 473 -8.87 -33.74 -12.99
CA LYS A 473 -8.42 -34.95 -13.72
C LYS A 473 -7.97 -34.62 -15.13
N SER A 474 -8.70 -33.73 -15.82
CA SER A 474 -8.32 -33.24 -17.15
C SER A 474 -6.99 -32.50 -17.09
N LEU A 475 -6.83 -31.57 -16.15
CA LEU A 475 -5.62 -30.79 -15.94
C LEU A 475 -4.39 -31.69 -15.65
N ILE A 476 -4.55 -32.70 -14.79
CA ILE A 476 -3.51 -33.69 -14.50
C ILE A 476 -3.15 -34.52 -15.74
N LYS A 477 -4.14 -34.89 -16.55
CA LYS A 477 -3.88 -35.69 -17.76
C LYS A 477 -3.02 -34.91 -18.75
N HIS A 478 -3.32 -33.63 -18.95
CA HIS A 478 -2.55 -32.76 -19.84
C HIS A 478 -1.12 -32.50 -19.34
N SER A 479 -0.92 -32.39 -18.02
CA SER A 479 0.42 -32.16 -17.46
C SER A 479 1.31 -33.40 -17.52
N ASN A 480 0.76 -34.60 -17.30
CA ASN A 480 1.51 -35.86 -17.36
C ASN A 480 2.05 -36.17 -18.77
N ASP A 481 1.30 -35.87 -19.82
CA ASP A 481 1.76 -36.09 -21.20
C ASP A 481 3.00 -35.21 -21.54
N LYS A 482 3.26 -34.16 -20.76
CA LYS A 482 4.33 -33.18 -20.99
C LYS A 482 5.61 -33.43 -20.17
N TYR A 483 5.56 -34.14 -19.03
CA TYR A 483 6.66 -34.18 -18.03
C TYR A 483 7.00 -35.56 -17.44
N MET A 484 6.87 -36.65 -18.22
CA MET A 484 7.06 -38.04 -17.73
C MET A 484 8.51 -38.48 -17.39
N SER A 485 9.50 -37.58 -17.30
CA SER A 485 10.87 -37.95 -16.94
C SER A 485 11.29 -37.41 -15.57
N GLU A 486 11.36 -38.30 -14.58
CA GLU A 486 12.22 -38.21 -13.38
C GLU A 486 11.88 -37.17 -12.29
N ILE A 487 10.64 -37.16 -11.77
CA ILE A 487 10.36 -36.49 -10.49
C ILE A 487 10.35 -37.55 -9.37
N GLU A 488 11.32 -37.49 -8.47
CA GLU A 488 11.35 -38.29 -7.23
C GLU A 488 10.05 -38.08 -6.42
N PRO A 489 9.58 -39.09 -5.67
CA PRO A 489 8.42 -38.92 -4.78
C PRO A 489 8.73 -37.82 -3.75
N SER A 490 8.25 -36.60 -4.00
CA SER A 490 8.41 -35.47 -3.10
C SER A 490 7.56 -35.67 -1.84
N ALA A 491 7.99 -35.07 -0.74
CA ALA A 491 7.20 -34.94 0.49
C ALA A 491 5.80 -34.37 0.21
N GLU A 492 4.86 -34.63 1.13
CA GLU A 492 3.52 -34.02 1.15
C GLU A 492 3.67 -32.49 1.04
N LYS A 493 2.94 -31.88 0.08
CA LYS A 493 2.98 -30.44 -0.17
C LYS A 493 1.89 -29.71 0.61
N ILE A 494 0.80 -30.38 0.95
CA ILE A 494 -0.28 -29.83 1.76
C ILE A 494 -0.15 -30.35 3.19
N SER A 495 0.18 -29.46 4.13
CA SER A 495 0.26 -29.76 5.57
C SER A 495 -0.97 -29.23 6.30
N ILE A 496 -1.72 -30.11 6.96
CA ILE A 496 -2.87 -29.74 7.79
C ILE A 496 -2.50 -29.92 9.26
N GLU A 497 -2.22 -28.81 9.94
CA GLU A 497 -1.73 -28.74 11.32
C GLU A 497 -2.86 -28.49 12.31
N THR A 498 -4.04 -29.04 12.05
CA THR A 498 -5.22 -28.87 12.90
C THR A 498 -6.08 -30.12 13.01
N LYS A 499 -6.68 -30.31 14.19
CA LYS A 499 -7.70 -31.35 14.46
C LYS A 499 -9.13 -30.89 14.15
N ALA A 500 -9.32 -29.60 13.87
CA ALA A 500 -10.62 -29.03 13.55
C ALA A 500 -11.00 -29.24 12.08
N PHE A 501 -10.02 -29.49 11.22
CA PHE A 501 -10.23 -29.87 9.83
C PHE A 501 -10.68 -31.34 9.72
N THR A 502 -11.66 -31.57 8.85
CA THR A 502 -12.12 -32.91 8.47
C THR A 502 -12.01 -33.04 6.96
N THR A 503 -11.16 -33.97 6.50
CA THR A 503 -10.97 -34.27 5.09
C THR A 503 -12.17 -35.04 4.53
N THR A 504 -12.69 -34.60 3.39
CA THR A 504 -13.73 -35.29 2.61
C THR A 504 -13.11 -36.03 1.44
N ASN A 505 -12.29 -35.34 0.65
CA ASN A 505 -11.60 -35.90 -0.50
C ASN A 505 -10.10 -35.59 -0.46
N GLN A 506 -9.29 -36.54 -0.95
CA GLN A 506 -7.87 -36.34 -1.12
C GLN A 506 -7.39 -37.04 -2.39
N ILE A 507 -6.69 -36.29 -3.24
CA ILE A 507 -6.03 -36.79 -4.43
C ILE A 507 -4.55 -36.44 -4.32
N SER A 508 -3.70 -37.44 -4.15
CA SER A 508 -2.26 -37.29 -4.24
C SER A 508 -1.74 -38.11 -5.41
N ARG A 509 -0.95 -37.48 -6.29
CA ARG A 509 -0.34 -38.15 -7.45
C ARG A 509 1.14 -37.82 -7.54
N LYS A 510 1.91 -38.78 -8.07
CA LYS A 510 3.30 -38.56 -8.48
C LYS A 510 3.35 -37.39 -9.48
N GLY A 511 4.35 -36.52 -9.34
CA GLY A 511 4.49 -35.31 -10.17
C GLY A 511 4.18 -33.99 -9.45
N GLY A 512 4.12 -34.00 -8.11
CA GLY A 512 3.98 -32.78 -7.31
C GLY A 512 2.59 -32.15 -7.35
N PHE A 513 1.56 -32.96 -7.61
CA PHE A 513 0.15 -32.57 -7.57
C PHE A 513 -0.52 -33.18 -6.33
N GLU A 514 -1.12 -32.33 -5.52
CA GLU A 514 -1.88 -32.71 -4.34
C GLU A 514 -3.14 -31.84 -4.25
N TYR A 515 -4.30 -32.48 -4.07
CA TYR A 515 -5.58 -31.83 -3.84
C TYR A 515 -6.20 -32.40 -2.56
N VAL A 516 -6.62 -31.51 -1.67
CA VAL A 516 -7.34 -31.85 -0.45
C VAL A 516 -8.60 -31.00 -0.37
N GLU A 517 -9.73 -31.66 -0.15
CA GLU A 517 -11.00 -31.04 0.14
C GLU A 517 -11.46 -31.46 1.53
N GLY A 518 -12.10 -30.54 2.22
CA GLY A 518 -12.67 -30.81 3.52
C GLY A 518 -13.39 -29.58 4.05
N TYR A 519 -13.60 -29.58 5.35
CA TYR A 519 -14.22 -28.46 6.02
C TYR A 519 -13.59 -28.25 7.40
N VAL A 520 -13.64 -27.01 7.88
CA VAL A 520 -13.31 -26.68 9.27
C VAL A 520 -14.62 -26.51 10.03
N GLU A 521 -14.73 -27.22 11.15
CA GLU A 521 -15.85 -27.09 12.08
C GLU A 521 -15.44 -26.27 13.30
N ASN A 522 -16.40 -25.50 13.83
CA ASN A 522 -16.25 -24.86 15.13
C ASN A 522 -16.28 -25.94 16.22
N LYS A 523 -15.09 -26.48 16.55
CA LYS A 523 -14.91 -27.40 17.68
C LYS A 523 -14.61 -26.66 18.99
N SER A 524 -14.67 -25.33 19.00
CA SER A 524 -14.36 -24.56 20.19
C SER A 524 -15.56 -24.57 21.15
N HIS A 525 -15.41 -25.23 22.30
CA HIS A 525 -16.24 -24.94 23.48
C HIS A 525 -15.88 -23.58 24.12
N GLU A 526 -15.10 -22.76 23.41
CA GLU A 526 -14.65 -21.45 23.87
C GLU A 526 -15.81 -20.47 23.69
N PRO A 527 -16.18 -19.69 24.72
CA PRO A 527 -17.29 -18.74 24.64
C PRO A 527 -17.06 -17.73 23.52
N ASP A 528 -18.15 -17.29 22.88
CA ASP A 528 -18.08 -16.59 21.61
C ASP A 528 -17.46 -15.17 21.74
N SER A 529 -17.31 -14.63 22.96
CA SER A 529 -16.62 -13.36 23.19
C SER A 529 -16.29 -13.12 24.66
N ARG A 530 -15.42 -12.13 24.90
CA ARG A 530 -15.09 -11.49 26.21
C ARG A 530 -16.31 -11.02 27.03
N PHE A 531 -17.51 -11.11 26.49
CA PHE A 531 -18.77 -10.71 27.14
C PHE A 531 -19.65 -11.89 27.55
N ASP A 532 -19.31 -13.12 27.16
CA ASP A 532 -20.06 -14.33 27.50
C ASP A 532 -19.64 -14.94 28.86
N VAL A 533 -18.96 -14.16 29.69
CA VAL A 533 -18.86 -14.47 31.11
C VAL A 533 -20.25 -14.27 31.71
N ARG A 534 -21.04 -15.35 31.72
CA ARG A 534 -22.27 -15.48 32.49
C ARG A 534 -21.98 -15.26 33.99
N ASN A 535 -21.80 -14.00 34.38
CA ASN A 535 -22.00 -13.60 35.76
C ASN A 535 -23.51 -13.57 35.98
N GLN A 536 -24.01 -14.61 36.64
CA GLN A 536 -25.40 -14.88 36.98
C GLN A 536 -26.09 -13.80 37.85
N VAL A 537 -25.55 -12.59 37.99
CA VAL A 537 -26.19 -11.56 38.81
C VAL A 537 -25.95 -10.16 38.21
N SER A 538 -27.05 -9.45 37.99
CA SER A 538 -27.19 -7.98 38.03
C SER A 538 -27.08 -7.15 36.74
N VAL A 539 -28.28 -6.70 36.31
CA VAL A 539 -28.73 -5.33 35.98
C VAL A 539 -27.95 -4.50 34.94
N GLY A 540 -28.58 -4.30 33.78
CA GLY A 540 -28.53 -3.03 33.04
C GLY A 540 -27.42 -2.88 32.00
N LYS A 541 -27.35 -3.76 30.98
CA LYS A 541 -26.63 -3.49 29.72
C LYS A 541 -27.36 -4.13 28.54
N ILE A 542 -27.21 -3.50 27.37
CA ILE A 542 -27.78 -3.87 26.07
C ILE A 542 -27.71 -5.38 25.88
N ARG A 543 -28.85 -6.03 25.61
CA ARG A 543 -28.93 -7.47 25.34
C ARG A 543 -28.17 -7.75 24.04
N ILE A 544 -26.91 -8.18 24.16
CA ILE A 544 -26.06 -8.58 23.03
C ILE A 544 -26.64 -9.83 22.33
N ASP A 545 -27.41 -10.64 23.05
CA ASP A 545 -28.16 -11.78 22.51
C ASP A 545 -29.03 -11.38 21.30
N ASP A 546 -29.55 -10.14 21.30
CA ASP A 546 -30.29 -9.59 20.16
C ASP A 546 -29.41 -8.75 19.22
N ALA A 547 -28.23 -8.27 19.60
CA ALA A 547 -27.41 -7.41 18.74
C ALA A 547 -26.65 -8.20 17.66
N ALA A 548 -26.07 -9.36 18.01
CA ALA A 548 -25.49 -10.28 17.04
C ALA A 548 -26.60 -10.91 16.17
N SER A 549 -27.70 -11.31 16.81
CA SER A 549 -28.89 -11.78 16.12
C SER A 549 -29.53 -10.70 15.24
N GLN A 550 -29.43 -9.40 15.54
CA GLN A 550 -29.96 -8.30 14.71
C GLN A 550 -29.00 -7.91 13.58
N ALA A 551 -27.68 -8.00 13.79
CA ALA A 551 -26.69 -7.83 12.74
C ALA A 551 -26.74 -8.98 11.71
N LEU A 552 -27.11 -10.19 12.16
CA LEU A 552 -27.23 -11.39 11.34
C LEU A 552 -28.68 -11.74 10.93
N LYS A 553 -29.73 -11.16 11.54
CA LYS A 553 -31.15 -11.41 11.18
C LYS A 553 -31.52 -10.91 9.79
N GLY A 554 -30.73 -10.01 9.22
CA GLY A 554 -30.85 -9.64 7.80
C GLY A 554 -30.31 -10.69 6.84
N PHE A 555 -29.53 -11.66 7.33
CA PHE A 555 -28.82 -12.67 6.55
C PHE A 555 -29.26 -14.12 6.85
N SER A 556 -30.00 -14.36 7.95
CA SER A 556 -30.61 -15.67 8.19
C SER A 556 -31.90 -15.79 7.37
N SER A 557 -31.77 -16.30 6.14
CA SER A 557 -32.89 -16.76 5.34
C SER A 557 -33.66 -17.82 6.13
N SER A 558 -34.82 -17.43 6.66
CA SER A 558 -35.76 -18.34 7.30
C SER A 558 -36.41 -19.24 6.24
N ASN A 559 -35.71 -20.24 5.77
CA ASN A 559 -36.30 -21.38 5.06
C ASN A 559 -35.70 -22.67 5.61
N SER A 560 -36.53 -23.36 6.40
CA SER A 560 -36.32 -24.71 6.88
C SER A 560 -36.13 -25.68 5.73
N GLY A 561 -34.91 -26.19 5.55
CA GLY A 561 -34.62 -27.37 4.72
C GLY A 561 -33.44 -27.28 3.74
N SER A 562 -32.83 -26.11 3.55
CA SER A 562 -31.63 -25.99 2.70
C SER A 562 -30.36 -26.30 3.48
N THR A 563 -29.44 -27.01 2.83
CA THR A 563 -28.03 -27.15 3.24
C THR A 563 -27.51 -25.80 3.71
N VAL A 564 -26.89 -25.73 4.90
CA VAL A 564 -26.23 -24.51 5.36
C VAL A 564 -25.11 -24.24 4.36
N ASN A 565 -25.26 -23.23 3.52
CA ASN A 565 -24.23 -22.81 2.57
C ASN A 565 -23.07 -22.19 3.36
N ARG A 566 -22.12 -23.03 3.74
CA ARG A 566 -20.88 -22.60 4.38
C ARG A 566 -20.07 -21.77 3.37
N PRO A 567 -19.33 -20.75 3.83
CA PRO A 567 -18.41 -20.06 2.94
C PRO A 567 -17.33 -21.02 2.44
N LEU A 568 -16.88 -20.80 1.21
CA LEU A 568 -15.83 -21.58 0.56
C LEU A 568 -14.51 -20.82 0.62
N LEU A 569 -13.47 -21.47 1.13
CA LEU A 569 -12.09 -21.01 1.06
C LEU A 569 -11.30 -21.91 0.12
N ALA A 570 -10.98 -21.39 -1.06
CA ALA A 570 -10.25 -22.10 -2.10
C ALA A 570 -8.81 -21.57 -2.19
N VAL A 571 -7.83 -22.47 -2.08
CA VAL A 571 -6.40 -22.15 -2.17
C VAL A 571 -5.78 -22.98 -3.28
N ALA A 572 -5.04 -22.34 -4.18
CA ALA A 572 -4.27 -23.00 -5.23
C ALA A 572 -2.85 -22.42 -5.29
N ALA A 573 -1.82 -23.26 -5.10
CA ALA A 573 -0.42 -22.83 -5.01
C ALA A 573 0.52 -23.69 -5.86
N SER A 574 1.65 -23.09 -6.27
CA SER A 574 2.73 -23.81 -6.95
C SER A 574 3.53 -24.74 -6.02
N ASP A 575 3.63 -24.31 -4.76
CA ASP A 575 4.50 -24.88 -3.74
C ASP A 575 3.69 -25.38 -2.54
N ASP A 576 4.29 -25.34 -1.35
CA ASP A 576 3.71 -25.98 -0.17
C ASP A 576 2.56 -25.12 0.39
N ILE A 577 1.49 -25.76 0.85
CA ILE A 577 0.33 -25.11 1.50
C ILE A 577 0.27 -25.62 2.94
N SER A 578 0.30 -24.72 3.91
CA SER A 578 0.06 -25.07 5.32
C SER A 578 -1.25 -24.49 5.80
N VAL A 579 -2.06 -25.31 6.46
CA VAL A 579 -3.34 -24.91 7.05
C VAL A 579 -3.34 -25.29 8.51
N GLU A 580 -3.60 -24.30 9.36
CA GLU A 580 -3.73 -24.50 10.80
C GLU A 580 -4.97 -23.78 11.34
N THR A 581 -5.37 -24.14 12.56
CA THR A 581 -6.38 -23.39 13.29
C THR A 581 -5.86 -22.93 14.63
N VAL A 582 -6.06 -21.64 14.93
CA VAL A 582 -5.64 -21.03 16.19
C VAL A 582 -6.84 -20.53 16.97
N SER A 583 -6.73 -20.57 18.29
CA SER A 583 -7.64 -19.78 19.11
C SER A 583 -7.32 -18.29 18.91
N TRP A 584 -8.31 -17.45 19.10
CA TRP A 584 -8.14 -16.00 19.13
C TRP A 584 -6.97 -15.54 20.02
N PHE A 585 -6.77 -16.17 21.19
CA PHE A 585 -5.62 -15.89 22.05
C PHE A 585 -4.28 -16.29 21.43
N GLY A 586 -4.24 -17.43 20.73
CA GLY A 586 -3.07 -17.87 19.97
C GLY A 586 -2.72 -16.92 18.83
N ALA A 587 -3.73 -16.48 18.08
CA ALA A 587 -3.57 -15.47 17.02
C ALA A 587 -2.99 -14.15 17.55
N ILE A 588 -3.51 -13.66 18.67
CA ILE A 588 -3.00 -12.46 19.34
C ILE A 588 -1.57 -12.67 19.84
N ALA A 589 -1.30 -13.79 20.51
CA ALA A 589 0.03 -14.08 21.02
C ALA A 589 1.08 -14.06 19.89
N ARG A 590 0.76 -14.67 18.73
CA ARG A 590 1.61 -14.62 17.53
C ARG A 590 1.84 -13.21 17.03
N ARG A 591 0.75 -12.44 16.88
CA ARG A 591 0.81 -11.06 16.40
C ARG A 591 1.73 -10.18 17.25
N TYR A 592 1.81 -10.44 18.55
CA TYR A 592 2.66 -9.68 19.48
C TYR A 592 4.00 -10.36 19.81
N GLY A 593 4.38 -11.42 19.09
CA GLY A 593 5.64 -12.14 19.34
C GLY A 593 5.71 -12.76 20.74
N MET A 594 4.56 -13.07 21.34
CA MET A 594 4.44 -13.67 22.67
C MET A 594 4.39 -15.20 22.62
N GLU A 595 4.87 -15.82 21.54
CA GLU A 595 4.99 -17.28 21.49
C GLU A 595 6.09 -17.75 22.44
N ASP A 596 5.69 -18.20 23.64
CA ASP A 596 6.55 -18.97 24.52
C ASP A 596 6.82 -20.34 23.84
N GLY A 597 8.01 -20.48 23.24
CA GLY A 597 8.44 -21.60 22.41
C GLY A 597 8.02 -22.99 22.90
N GLY A 598 6.87 -23.47 22.40
CA GLY A 598 6.38 -24.83 22.56
C GLY A 598 5.17 -25.04 23.46
N ARG A 599 4.50 -23.99 23.98
CA ARG A 599 3.21 -24.17 24.68
C ARG A 599 2.04 -23.70 23.83
N GLU A 600 1.07 -24.59 23.60
CA GLU A 600 -0.27 -24.22 23.11
C GLU A 600 -0.88 -23.19 24.08
N LEU A 601 -0.81 -21.90 23.74
CA LEU A 601 -1.39 -20.78 24.50
C LEU A 601 -2.94 -20.72 24.40
N GLY A 602 -3.58 -21.86 24.19
CA GLY A 602 -5.04 -22.03 24.10
C GLY A 602 -5.66 -22.81 25.25
N ARG A 603 -4.88 -23.33 26.21
CA ARG A 603 -5.49 -23.91 27.42
C ARG A 603 -5.94 -22.77 28.32
N GLN A 604 -7.27 -22.61 28.42
CA GLN A 604 -7.98 -21.79 29.40
C GLN A 604 -7.10 -21.53 30.63
N ALA A 605 -6.85 -20.25 30.93
CA ALA A 605 -6.32 -19.88 32.24
C ALA A 605 -7.25 -20.53 33.28
N ARG A 606 -6.81 -21.64 33.87
CA ARG A 606 -7.54 -22.24 34.97
C ARG A 606 -7.61 -21.17 36.03
N ALA A 607 -8.81 -20.76 36.41
CA ALA A 607 -9.08 -19.98 37.60
C ALA A 607 -8.74 -20.85 38.83
N GLY A 608 -7.45 -21.16 39.00
CA GLY A 608 -6.86 -21.85 40.13
C GLY A 608 -6.14 -20.80 40.95
N GLY A 609 -6.77 -20.39 42.05
CA GLY A 609 -6.38 -19.24 42.84
C GLY A 609 -4.92 -19.22 43.26
N ALA A 610 -4.18 -18.23 42.75
CA ALA A 610 -3.10 -17.63 43.49
C ALA A 610 -3.72 -16.73 44.58
N LYS A 611 -4.19 -17.35 45.67
CA LYS A 611 -4.33 -16.62 46.93
C LYS A 611 -2.91 -16.19 47.31
N SER A 612 -2.56 -14.95 47.00
CA SER A 612 -1.43 -14.28 47.63
C SER A 612 -1.70 -14.31 49.13
N ARG A 613 -1.03 -15.22 49.84
CA ARG A 613 -0.96 -15.20 51.30
C ARG A 613 -0.51 -13.79 51.71
N PRO A 614 -1.19 -13.14 52.67
CA PRO A 614 -0.62 -11.95 53.30
C PRO A 614 0.71 -12.38 53.92
N LYS A 615 1.77 -11.60 53.70
CA LYS A 615 3.01 -11.70 54.47
C LYS A 615 2.65 -11.49 55.94
N GLU A 616 2.54 -12.57 56.71
CA GLU A 616 2.70 -12.54 58.16
C GLU A 616 4.08 -11.95 58.45
N ARG A 617 4.09 -10.78 59.10
CA ARG A 617 5.26 -10.28 59.79
C ARG A 617 5.44 -11.15 61.04
N SER A 618 6.41 -12.06 61.01
CA SER A 618 6.95 -12.63 62.24
C SER A 618 7.72 -11.55 63.00
N ARG A 619 7.32 -11.33 64.25
CA ARG A 619 8.21 -11.77 65.33
C ARG A 619 7.90 -13.22 65.63
#